data_AF-A0A1G6GTP7-F1
#
_entry.id   AF-A0A1G6GTP7-F1
#
_cell.length_a   1.000
_cell.length_b   1.000
_cell.length_c   1.000
_cell.angle_alpha   90.00
_cell.angle_beta   90.00
_cell.angle_gamma   90.00
#
_symmetry.space_group_name_H-M   'P 1'
#
loop_
_entity.id
_entity.type
_entity.pdbx_description
1 polymer ?
#
loop_
_entity_poly.entity_id
_entity_poly.type
_entity_poly.pdbx_seq_one_letter_code
_entity_poly.pdbx_strand_id
1 'polypeptide(L)'
;MDESQHNRIMAVLTTVIDPELRLDVVNLGFINQVTFDQSGLLVIKLDSATMGCPISAIIEALVKEALAVLPEVVSVRVEHVWQPQWAINHMSPFARMSLGLY
;
A
#
# COMPACT_ATOMS: atom_id res chain seq x y z
N MET A 1 11.97 -13.02 -3.91
CA MET A 1 12.09 -11.66 -3.35
C MET A 1 13.14 -11.73 -2.27
N ASP A 2 14.24 -11.00 -2.43
CA ASP A 2 15.25 -10.90 -1.37
C ASP A 2 14.70 -10.02 -0.24
N GLU A 3 14.99 -10.38 1.00
CA GLU A 3 14.48 -9.72 2.21
C GLU A 3 14.84 -8.22 2.25
N SER A 4 16.00 -7.85 1.68
CA SER A 4 16.45 -6.47 1.56
C SER A 4 15.61 -5.62 0.61
N GLN A 5 15.16 -6.19 -0.51
CA GLN A 5 14.30 -5.50 -1.48
C GLN A 5 12.90 -5.29 -0.92
N HIS A 6 12.36 -6.31 -0.25
CA HIS A 6 11.07 -6.21 0.42
C HIS A 6 11.05 -5.06 1.42
N ASN A 7 12.07 -4.97 2.30
CA ASN A 7 12.15 -3.90 3.29
C ASN A 7 12.26 -2.51 2.66
N ARG A 8 12.96 -2.36 1.53
CA ARG A 8 13.02 -1.07 0.81
C ARG A 8 11.66 -0.67 0.24
N ILE A 9 10.98 -1.60 -0.41
CA ILE A 9 9.64 -1.36 -0.97
C ILE A 9 8.68 -0.98 0.15
N MET A 10 8.67 -1.72 1.26
CA MET A 10 7.85 -1.42 2.43
C MET A 10 8.18 -0.05 3.04
N ALA A 11 9.47 0.32 3.13
CA ALA A 11 9.90 1.62 3.63
C ALA A 11 9.50 2.79 2.71
N VAL A 12 9.39 2.56 1.40
CA VAL A 12 8.85 3.56 0.47
C VAL A 12 7.33 3.66 0.63
N LEU A 13 6.64 2.53 0.79
CA LEU A 13 5.19 2.49 0.95
C LEU A 13 4.71 3.18 2.24
N THR A 14 5.51 3.21 3.31
CA THR A 14 5.19 3.99 4.52
C THR A 14 5.22 5.51 4.29
N THR A 15 5.82 6.00 3.20
CA THR A 15 5.79 7.44 2.85
C THR A 15 4.49 7.86 2.18
N VAL A 16 3.69 6.89 1.72
CA VAL A 16 2.41 7.14 1.07
C VAL A 16 1.34 7.31 2.14
N ILE A 17 0.96 8.57 2.37
CA ILE A 17 -0.02 8.95 3.37
C ILE A 17 -1.41 9.10 2.75
N ASP A 18 -2.41 8.49 3.38
CA ASP A 18 -3.80 8.69 3.06
C ASP A 18 -4.22 10.13 3.43
N PRO A 19 -4.75 10.93 2.48
CA PRO A 19 -5.08 12.33 2.74
C PRO A 19 -6.30 12.51 3.66
N GLU A 20 -7.18 11.51 3.82
CA GLU A 20 -8.33 11.57 4.71
C GLU A 20 -7.96 11.22 6.14
N LEU A 21 -7.29 10.08 6.32
CA LEU A 21 -6.95 9.51 7.63
C LEU A 21 -5.61 10.03 8.17
N ARG A 22 -4.80 10.67 7.32
CA ARG A 22 -3.45 11.19 7.63
C ARG A 22 -2.51 10.13 8.21
N LEU A 23 -2.69 8.89 7.77
CA LEU A 23 -1.88 7.74 8.15
C LEU A 23 -1.36 7.05 6.90
N ASP A 24 -0.24 6.34 7.04
CA ASP A 24 0.33 5.60 5.93
C ASP A 24 -0.47 4.35 5.56
N VAL A 25 -0.47 4.02 4.28
CA VAL A 25 -1.20 2.88 3.71
C VAL A 25 -0.74 1.53 4.28
N VAL A 26 0.49 1.45 4.80
CA VAL A 26 1.05 0.27 5.44
C VAL A 26 0.43 0.06 6.83
N ASN A 27 0.41 1.10 7.67
CA ASN A 27 -0.19 1.05 9.00
C ASN A 27 -1.72 0.92 8.94
N LEU A 28 -2.37 1.48 7.92
CA LEU A 28 -3.80 1.27 7.67
C LEU A 28 -4.12 -0.17 7.22
N GLY A 29 -3.10 -0.92 6.78
CA GLY A 29 -3.29 -2.30 6.32
C GLY A 29 -4.03 -2.39 4.98
N PHE A 30 -3.94 -1.36 4.13
CA PHE A 30 -4.52 -1.40 2.77
C PHE A 30 -3.70 -2.25 1.80
N ILE A 31 -2.44 -2.52 2.14
CA ILE A 31 -1.56 -3.35 1.32
C ILE A 31 -1.73 -4.81 1.71
N ASN A 32 -2.39 -5.58 0.84
CA ASN A 32 -2.67 -7.00 1.06
C ASN A 32 -1.47 -7.88 0.65
N GLN A 33 -0.92 -7.60 -0.53
CA GLN A 33 0.18 -8.38 -1.08
C GLN A 33 1.10 -7.51 -1.94
N VAL A 34 2.41 -7.73 -1.79
CA VAL A 34 3.45 -7.12 -2.63
C VAL A 34 4.21 -8.25 -3.29
N THR A 35 4.29 -8.23 -4.62
CA THR A 35 4.99 -9.23 -5.42
C THR A 35 5.95 -8.53 -6.36
N PHE A 36 7.23 -8.89 -6.29
CA PHE A 36 8.26 -8.34 -7.17
C PHE A 36 8.82 -9.46 -8.05
N ASP A 37 8.79 -9.24 -9.36
CA ASP A 37 9.30 -10.18 -10.36
C ASP A 37 10.75 -9.85 -10.75
N GLN A 38 11.49 -10.85 -11.25
CA GLN A 38 12.87 -10.71 -11.71
C GLN A 38 12.99 -9.77 -12.92
N SER A 39 11.90 -9.56 -13.65
CA SER A 39 11.80 -8.62 -14.78
C SER A 39 11.73 -7.15 -14.35
N GLY A 40 11.69 -6.86 -13.04
CA GLY A 40 11.52 -5.50 -12.51
C GLY A 40 10.06 -5.03 -12.43
N LEU A 41 9.10 -5.95 -12.59
CA LEU A 41 7.67 -5.66 -12.42
C LEU A 41 7.29 -5.80 -10.94
N LEU A 42 6.79 -4.70 -10.36
CA LEU A 42 6.24 -4.67 -9.01
C LEU A 42 4.72 -4.69 -9.08
N VAL A 43 4.11 -5.74 -8.53
CA VAL A 43 2.66 -5.91 -8.45
C VAL A 43 2.21 -5.73 -7.01
N ILE A 44 1.31 -4.78 -6.77
CA ILE A 44 0.76 -4.48 -5.45
C ILE A 44 -0.74 -4.71 -5.47
N LYS A 45 -1.22 -5.49 -4.52
CA LYS A 45 -2.64 -5.69 -4.27
C LYS A 45 -3.08 -4.75 -3.16
N LEU A 46 -3.92 -3.78 -3.52
CA LEU A 46 -4.56 -2.88 -2.58
C LEU A 46 -5.97 -3.39 -2.29
N ASP A 47 -6.34 -3.37 -1.01
CA ASP A 47 -7.73 -3.59 -0.63
C ASP A 47 -8.56 -2.40 -1.11
N SER A 48 -9.58 -2.68 -1.90
CA SER A 48 -10.54 -1.67 -2.33
C SER A 48 -11.44 -1.31 -1.15
N ALA A 49 -10.97 -0.42 -0.28
CA ALA A 49 -11.70 0.00 0.92
C ALA A 49 -13.04 0.69 0.60
N THR A 50 -13.35 0.97 -0.67
CA THR A 50 -14.67 1.44 -1.11
C THR A 50 -14.73 1.40 -2.64
N MET A 51 -15.67 0.63 -3.22
CA MET A 51 -15.99 0.76 -4.65
C MET A 51 -16.26 2.24 -4.96
N GLY A 52 -15.47 2.82 -5.85
CA GLY A 52 -15.74 4.17 -6.36
C GLY A 52 -15.35 5.32 -5.42
N CYS A 53 -14.56 5.09 -4.37
CA CYS A 53 -14.00 6.23 -3.63
C CYS A 53 -12.92 6.92 -4.50
N PRO A 54 -13.04 8.23 -4.78
CA PRO A 54 -12.08 8.96 -5.61
C PRO A 54 -10.66 8.93 -5.04
N ILE A 55 -10.53 8.69 -3.73
CA ILE A 55 -9.23 8.64 -3.04
C ILE A 55 -8.46 7.38 -3.34
N SER A 56 -9.11 6.26 -3.65
CA SER A 56 -8.39 5.04 -4.03
C SER A 56 -7.53 5.26 -5.29
N ALA A 57 -8.02 6.04 -6.25
CA ALA A 57 -7.25 6.43 -7.42
C ALA A 57 -6.08 7.37 -7.09
N ILE A 58 -6.25 8.24 -6.09
CA ILE A 58 -5.19 9.13 -5.60
C ILE A 58 -4.11 8.30 -4.90
N ILE A 59 -4.48 7.38 -4.02
CA ILE A 59 -3.56 6.47 -3.34
C ILE A 59 -2.79 5.65 -4.37
N GLU A 60 -3.47 5.09 -5.37
CA GLU A 60 -2.82 4.35 -6.45
C GLU A 60 -1.77 5.19 -7.17
N ALA A 61 -2.08 6.46 -7.47
CA ALA A 61 -1.12 7.36 -8.09
C ALA A 61 0.08 7.65 -7.18
N LEU A 62 -0.17 7.93 -5.89
CA LEU A 62 0.89 8.18 -4.91
C LEU A 62 1.79 6.95 -4.69
N VAL A 63 1.21 5.74 -4.67
CA VAL A 63 1.96 4.49 -4.59
C VAL A 63 2.86 4.33 -5.81
N LYS A 64 2.33 4.54 -7.02
CA LYS A 64 3.13 4.47 -8.26
C LYS A 64 4.24 5.50 -8.28
N GLU A 65 3.98 6.72 -7.84
CA GLU A 65 4.96 7.81 -7.80
C GLU A 65 6.06 7.53 -6.78
N ALA A 66 5.71 7.09 -5.57
CA ALA A 66 6.68 6.74 -4.54
C ALA A 66 7.60 5.60 -4.99
N LEU A 67 7.05 4.58 -5.66
CA LEU A 67 7.81 3.42 -6.13
C LEU A 67 8.61 3.69 -7.39
N ALA A 68 8.22 4.66 -8.21
CA ALA A 68 8.99 5.08 -9.39
C ALA A 68 10.36 5.68 -9.02
N VAL A 69 10.56 6.08 -7.76
CA VAL A 69 11.86 6.54 -7.24
C VAL A 69 12.87 5.39 -7.12
N LEU A 70 12.41 4.14 -7.02
CA LEU A 70 13.29 2.98 -6.88
C LEU A 70 13.88 2.57 -8.24
N PRO A 71 15.21 2.61 -8.43
CA PRO A 71 15.84 2.30 -9.72
C PRO A 71 15.71 0.83 -10.14
N GLU A 72 15.37 -0.04 -9.19
CA GLU A 72 15.13 -1.47 -9.40
C GLU A 72 13.71 -1.79 -9.92
N VAL A 73 12.78 -0.83 -9.87
CA VAL A 73 11.41 -0.99 -10.32
C VAL A 73 11.27 -0.42 -11.74
N VAL A 74 11.02 -1.31 -12.70
CA VAL A 74 10.81 -0.95 -14.12
C VAL A 74 9.36 -0.55 -14.37
N SER A 75 8.41 -1.24 -13.72
CA SER A 75 6.99 -0.97 -13.87
C SER A 75 6.23 -1.32 -12.60
N VAL A 76 5.24 -0.51 -12.26
CA VAL A 76 4.37 -0.71 -11.09
C VAL A 76 2.96 -1.00 -11.57
N ARG A 77 2.43 -2.15 -11.20
CA ARG A 77 1.05 -2.56 -11.43
C ARG A 77 0.32 -2.61 -10.09
N VAL A 78 -0.75 -1.83 -9.99
CA VAL A 78 -1.63 -1.84 -8.82
C VAL A 78 -2.89 -2.59 -9.19
N GLU A 79 -3.25 -3.58 -8.38
CA GLU A 79 -4.47 -4.37 -8.53
C GLU A 79 -5.35 -4.15 -7.32
N HIS A 80 -6.61 -3.81 -7.58
CA HIS A 80 -7.61 -3.68 -6.53
C HIS A 80 -8.21 -5.05 -6.26
N VAL A 81 -8.03 -5.55 -5.03
CA VAL A 81 -8.67 -6.78 -4.58
C VAL A 81 -9.90 -6.46 -3.74
N TRP A 82 -10.94 -7.27 -3.95
CA TRP A 82 -12.20 -7.18 -3.22
C TRP A 82 -12.28 -8.17 -2.06
N GLN A 83 -11.50 -9.25 -2.16
CA GLN A 83 -11.49 -10.34 -1.20
C GLN A 83 -10.05 -10.69 -0.84
N PRO A 84 -9.71 -10.79 0.45
CA PRO A 84 -10.57 -10.56 1.62
C PRO A 84 -11.05 -9.10 1.74
N GLN A 85 -12.19 -8.87 2.42
CA GLN A 85 -12.61 -7.51 2.74
C GLN A 85 -11.65 -6.93 3.77
N TRP A 86 -11.26 -5.67 3.57
CA TRP A 86 -10.47 -4.96 4.57
C TRP A 86 -11.25 -4.84 5.88
N ALA A 87 -10.55 -5.06 7.00
CA ALA A 87 -11.12 -4.95 8.33
C ALA A 87 -10.14 -4.23 9.27
N ILE A 88 -10.67 -3.64 10.33
CA ILE A 88 -9.90 -2.83 11.31
C ILE A 88 -8.77 -3.63 11.96
N ASN A 89 -8.88 -4.96 12.03
CA ASN A 89 -7.83 -5.85 12.52
C ASN A 89 -6.57 -5.88 11.61
N HIS A 90 -6.66 -5.42 10.36
CA HIS A 90 -5.51 -5.27 9.47
C HIS A 90 -4.67 -4.03 9.82
N MET A 91 -5.25 -3.06 10.54
CA MET A 91 -4.51 -1.90 11.00
C MET A 91 -3.46 -2.29 12.03
N SER A 92 -2.30 -1.62 11.97
CA SER A 92 -1.31 -1.72 13.02
C SER A 92 -1.84 -1.15 14.35
N PRO A 93 -1.30 -1.58 15.51
CA PRO A 93 -1.67 -1.01 16.80
C PRO A 93 -1.52 0.53 16.85
N PHE A 94 -0.54 1.06 16.12
CA PHE A 94 -0.30 2.49 15.99
C PHE A 94 -1.44 3.19 15.24
N ALA A 95 -1.89 2.66 14.09
CA ALA A 95 -3.02 3.23 13.36
C ALA A 95 -4.32 3.18 14.16
N ARG A 96 -4.60 2.04 14.83
CA ARG A 96 -5.77 1.90 15.70
C ARG A 96 -5.78 2.94 16.81
N MET A 97 -4.65 3.14 17.49
CA MET A 97 -4.51 4.13 18.55
C MET A 97 -4.67 5.57 18.01
N SER A 98 -4.10 5.87 16.85
CA SER A 98 -4.18 7.19 16.21
C SER A 98 -5.61 7.57 15.81
N LEU A 99 -6.44 6.57 15.45
CA LEU A 99 -7.85 6.74 15.11
C LEU A 99 -8.80 6.59 16.31
N GLY A 100 -8.28 6.34 17.51
CA GLY A 100 -9.09 6.16 18.72
C GLY A 100 -9.88 4.84 18.78
N LEU A 101 -9.47 3.83 18.01
CA LEU A 101 -10.10 2.51 17.94
C LEU A 101 -9.43 1.56 18.96
N TYR A 102 -9.94 1.54 20.19
CA TYR A 102 -9.49 0.63 21.27
C TYR A 102 -10.23 -0.70 21.23
#